data_AF-A0A1F3BRN6-F1
#
_entry.id   AF-A0A1F3BRN6-F1
#
_cell.length_a   1.000
_cell.length_b   1.000
_cell.length_c   1.000
_cell.angle_alpha   90.00
_cell.angle_beta   90.00
_cell.angle_gamma   90.00
#
_symmetry.space_group_name_H-M   'P 1'
#
loop_
_entity.id
_entity.type
_entity.pdbx_description
1 polymer ?
#
loop_
_entity_poly.entity_id
_entity_poly.type
_entity_poly.pdbx_seq_one_letter_code
_entity_poly.pdbx_strand_id
1 'polypeptide(L)' 'MKLVRQTITGSELYYIDLTDNGVLQSDQFYLMPNDVVYIEPLKSKSFAFDNFPYTIFLSTISTAAIVIALFR' A
#
# COMPACT_ATOMS: atom_id res chain seq x y z
N MET A 1 6.78 -10.26 -5.04
CA MET A 1 7.18 -10.46 -3.63
C MET A 1 8.62 -10.95 -3.60
N LYS A 2 9.40 -10.58 -2.58
CA LYS A 2 10.76 -11.09 -2.37
C LYS A 2 10.79 -11.91 -1.09
N LEU A 3 11.31 -13.12 -1.15
CA LEU A 3 11.55 -13.99 0.00
C LEU A 3 13.05 -14.08 0.21
N VAL A 4 13.50 -13.77 1.43
CA VAL A 4 14.91 -13.85 1.82
C VAL A 4 15.05 -15.00 2.80
N ARG A 5 15.82 -16.02 2.43
CA ARG A 5 16.04 -17.23 3.22
C ARG A 5 17.48 -17.29 3.70
N GLN A 6 17.67 -17.41 5.01
CA GLN A 6 19.01 -17.59 5.58
C GLN A 6 19.43 -19.06 5.48
N THR A 7 20.56 -19.30 4.83
CA THR A 7 21.23 -20.61 4.78
C THR A 7 22.50 -20.56 5.61
N ILE A 8 23.09 -21.73 5.89
CA ILE A 8 24.31 -21.85 6.72
C ILE A 8 25.48 -21.08 6.08
N THR A 9 25.47 -20.93 4.76
CA THR A 9 26.54 -20.32 3.96
C THR A 9 26.22 -18.90 3.49
N GLY A 10 25.00 -18.38 3.72
CA GLY A 10 24.62 -17.05 3.25
C GLY A 10 23.13 -16.76 3.28
N SER A 11 22.68 -15.87 2.39
CA SER A 11 21.27 -15.49 2.24
C SER A 11 20.85 -15.68 0.79
N GLU A 12 19.80 -16.46 0.58
CA GLU A 12 19.21 -16.71 -0.74
C GLU A 12 17.99 -15.82 -0.93
N LEU A 13 17.85 -15.26 -2.14
CA LEU A 13 16.75 -14.37 -2.48
C LEU A 13 15.90 -14.98 -3.60
N TYR A 14 14.61 -15.15 -3.30
CA TYR A 14 13.63 -15.70 -4.23
C TYR A 14 12.63 -14.63 -4.63
N TYR A 15 12.39 -14.52 -5.94
CA TYR A 15 11.35 -13.67 -6.49
C TYR A 15 10.09 -14.50 -6.72
N ILE A 16 9.01 -14.12 -6.05
CA ILE A 16 7.73 -14.81 -6.13
C ILE A 16 6.71 -13.86 -6.74
N ASP A 17 6.11 -14.27 -7.85
CA ASP A 17 4.93 -13.62 -8.41
C ASP A 17 3.68 -14.23 -7.75
N LEU A 18 2.90 -13.38 -7.06
CA LEU A 18 1.66 -13.80 -6.40
C LEU A 18 0.44 -13.75 -7.34
N THR A 19 0.63 -13.25 -8.57
CA THR A 19 -0.41 -13.18 -9.61
C THR A 19 -0.51 -14.50 -10.38
N ASP A 20 0.56 -15.31 -10.34
CA ASP A 20 0.60 -16.61 -10.99
C ASP A 20 0.08 -17.70 -10.05
N ASN A 21 -0.94 -18.43 -10.50
CA ASN A 21 -1.50 -19.58 -9.77
C ASN A 21 -0.48 -20.73 -9.64
N GLY A 22 0.56 -20.75 -10.48
CA GLY A 22 1.67 -21.69 -10.39
C GLY A 22 2.44 -21.62 -9.06
N VAL A 23 2.33 -20.52 -8.31
CA VAL A 23 2.98 -20.37 -7.00
C VAL A 23 2.57 -21.45 -6.00
N LEU A 24 1.35 -21.99 -6.13
CA LEU A 24 0.82 -23.05 -5.26
C LEU A 24 1.56 -24.38 -5.43
N GLN A 25 2.22 -24.56 -6.58
CA GLN A 25 3.00 -25.75 -6.91
C GLN A 25 4.50 -25.51 -6.76
N SER A 26 4.92 -24.29 -6.40
CA SER A 26 6.32 -23.94 -6.23
C SER A 26 6.88 -24.48 -4.92
N ASP A 27 8.17 -24.83 -4.91
CA ASP A 27 8.88 -25.30 -3.72
C ASP A 27 8.95 -24.22 -2.61
N GLN A 28 8.65 -22.98 -2.96
CA GLN A 28 8.64 -21.81 -2.08
C GLN A 28 7.23 -21.45 -1.57
N PHE A 29 6.24 -22.32 -1.78
CA PHE A 29 4.88 -22.11 -1.26
C PHE A 29 4.83 -22.11 0.28
N TYR A 30 5.61 -23.00 0.91
CA TYR A 30 5.74 -23.04 2.36
C TYR A 30 6.97 -22.24 2.85
N LEU A 31 6.74 -21.45 3.90
CA LEU A 31 7.81 -20.73 4.58
C LEU A 31 8.62 -21.68 5.47
N MET A 32 9.93 -21.49 5.46
CA MET A 32 10.87 -22.17 6.35
C MET A 32 11.21 -21.29 7.56
N PRO A 33 11.75 -21.86 8.65
CA PRO A 33 12.22 -21.07 9.78
C PRO A 33 13.26 -20.02 9.34
N ASN A 34 13.16 -18.81 9.89
CA ASN A 34 14.01 -17.66 9.57
C ASN A 34 13.85 -17.06 8.17
N ASP A 35 12.76 -17.40 7.45
CA ASP A 35 12.41 -16.72 6.21
C ASP A 35 11.88 -15.31 6.48
N VAL A 36 12.36 -14.34 5.70
CA VAL A 36 11.87 -12.95 5.70
C VAL A 36 11.13 -12.67 4.41
N VAL A 37 9.84 -12.34 4.53
CA VAL A 37 8.98 -11.97 3.41
C VAL A 37 8.95 -10.46 3.27
N TYR A 38 9.42 -9.95 2.13
CA TYR A 38 9.39 -8.54 1.77
C TYR A 38 8.35 -8.29 0.67
N ILE A 39 7.36 -7.45 1.01
CA ILE A 39 6.29 -7.03 0.10
C ILE A 39 6.49 -5.54 -0.18
N GLU A 40 6.77 -5.22 -1.44
CA GLU A 40 6.82 -3.84 -1.89
C GLU A 40 5.40 -3.24 -1.84
N PRO A 41 5.22 -2.07 -1.22
CA PRO A 41 3.92 -1.41 -1.22
C PRO A 41 3.55 -1.06 -2.66
N LEU A 42 2.31 -1.34 -3.04
CA LEU A 42 1.79 -0.88 -4.33
C LEU A 42 1.83 0.65 -4.36
N LYS A 43 2.42 1.22 -5.42
CA LYS A 43 2.42 2.67 -5.67
C LYS A 43 0.99 3.26 -5.74
N SER A 44 -0.01 2.40 -5.96
CA SER A 44 -1.43 2.72 -6.02
C SER A 44 -2.17 2.45 -4.70
N LYS A 45 -1.51 2.45 -3.54
CA LYS A 45 -2.25 2.64 -2.29
C LYS A 45 -2.93 4.01 -2.39
N SER A 46 -4.26 4.03 -2.41
CA SER A 46 -5.07 5.20 -2.74
C SER A 46 -4.83 6.35 -1.75
N PHE A 47 -3.82 7.18 -2.01
CA PHE A 47 -3.63 8.49 -1.36
C PHE A 47 -4.83 9.43 -1.61
N ALA A 48 -5.69 9.11 -2.57
CA ALA A 48 -6.78 9.97 -3.02
C ALA A 48 -7.85 10.26 -1.96
N PHE A 49 -8.03 9.39 -0.95
CA PHE A 49 -9.09 9.56 0.05
C PHE A 49 -8.60 10.03 1.42
N ASP A 50 -7.32 9.85 1.74
CA ASP A 50 -6.82 10.09 3.10
C ASP A 50 -6.56 11.58 3.37
N ASN A 51 -6.30 12.38 2.32
CA ASN A 51 -5.88 13.77 2.44
C ASN A 51 -6.72 14.74 1.57
N PHE A 52 -7.97 14.40 1.23
CA PHE A 52 -8.81 15.40 0.56
C PHE A 52 -9.24 16.47 1.58
N PRO A 53 -8.92 17.76 1.38
CA PRO A 53 -9.11 18.80 2.40
C PRO A 53 -10.58 19.29 2.44
N TYR A 54 -11.50 18.39 2.79
CA TYR A 54 -12.93 18.68 2.90
C TYR A 54 -13.21 19.89 3.80
N THR A 55 -12.44 20.06 4.88
CA THR A 55 -12.57 21.19 5.81
C THR A 55 -12.32 22.54 5.14
N ILE A 56 -11.30 22.64 4.28
CA ILE A 56 -11.00 23.91 3.58
C ILE A 56 -12.06 24.16 2.51
N PHE A 57 -12.45 23.12 1.78
CA PHE A 57 -13.49 23.23 0.76
C PHE A 57 -14.86 23.64 1.34
N LEU A 58 -15.29 23.02 2.43
CA LEU A 58 -16.58 23.32 3.04
C LEU A 58 -16.59 24.65 3.80
N SER A 59 -15.46 25.03 4.41
CA SER A 59 -15.33 26.33 5.10
C SER A 59 -15.33 27.51 4.11
N THR A 60 -14.69 27.36 2.94
CA THR A 60 -14.74 28.40 1.89
C THR A 60 -16.16 28.59 1.35
N ILE A 61 -16.90 27.51 1.09
CA ILE A 61 -18.32 27.58 0.69
C ILE A 61 -19.17 28.23 1.78
N SER A 62 -19.00 27.81 3.04
CA SER A 62 -19.77 28.35 4.17
C SER A 62 -19.50 29.84 4.37
N THR A 63 -18.23 30.26 4.27
CA THR A 63 -17.83 31.66 4.41
C THR A 63 -18.39 32.50 3.26
N ALA A 64 -18.31 32.01 2.02
CA ALA A 64 -18.88 32.70 0.87
C ALA A 64 -20.40 32.86 0.99
N ALA A 65 -21.11 31.82 1.48
CA ALA A 65 -22.54 31.89 1.72
C ALA A 65 -22.89 32.95 2.77
N ILE A 66 -22.12 33.07 3.86
CA ILE A 66 -22.30 34.09 4.89
C ILE A 66 -22.09 35.49 4.32
N VAL A 67 -21.00 35.69 3.57
CA VAL A 67 -20.71 36.98 2.92
C VAL A 67 -21.87 37.40 2.02
N ILE A 68 -22.34 36.50 1.15
CA ILE A 68 -23.48 36.78 0.26
C ILE A 68 -24.76 37.09 1.05
N ALA A 69 -25.02 36.36 2.14
CA ALA A 69 -26.19 36.59 2.98
C ALA A 69 -26.15 37.93 3.74
N LEU A 70 -24.96 38.46 4.06
CA LEU A 70 -24.80 39.75 4.74
C LEU A 70 -24.88 40.96 3.80
N PHE A 71 -24.52 40.80 2.52
CA PHE A 71 -24.56 41.86 1.51
C PHE A 71 -25.86 41.85 0.67
N ARG A 72 -26.89 41.09 1.10
CA ARG A 72 -28.19 41.01 0.45
C ARG A 72 -29.30 41.62 1.31
#